data_AF-A0A6J1W4R8-F1
#
_entry.id   AF-A0A6J1W4R8-F1
#
_cell.length_a   1.000
_cell.length_b   1.000
_cell.length_c   1.000
_cell.angle_alpha   90.00
_cell.angle_beta   90.00
_cell.angle_gamma   90.00
#
_symmetry.space_group_name_H-M   'P 1'
#
loop_
_entity.id
_entity.type
_entity.pdbx_description
1 polymer ?
#
loop_
_entity_poly.entity_id
_entity_poly.type
_entity_poly.pdbx_seq_one_letter_code
_entity_poly.pdbx_strand_id
1 'polypeptide(L)'
;MDIMYAAVDSREQEEQPQYEVNLYMYIYFVIFIIFGAFFTLNLFIGVIIDNFNQQKKKFGGKDIFMTEEQKKNYNAMKKLGSKKPVKPIPRPQNKYQGMIFDFVTQQAFDIIIMILICLNMVTMMVDV
;
A
#
# COMPACT_ATOMS: atom_id res chain seq x y z
N MET A 1 -5.62 -20.43 21.77
CA MET A 1 -5.73 -21.89 21.51
C MET A 1 -6.25 -22.62 22.73
N ASP A 2 -5.91 -22.14 23.93
CA ASP A 2 -6.30 -22.74 25.22
C ASP A 2 -7.81 -23.01 25.37
N ILE A 3 -8.67 -22.09 24.94
CA ILE A 3 -10.13 -22.26 24.97
C ILE A 3 -10.58 -23.42 24.06
N MET A 4 -9.93 -23.55 22.89
CA MET A 4 -10.24 -24.61 21.93
C MET A 4 -9.75 -25.97 22.44
N TYR A 5 -8.56 -26.03 23.04
CA TYR A 5 -8.04 -27.26 23.65
C TYR A 5 -8.89 -27.71 24.84
N ALA A 6 -9.26 -26.79 25.73
CA ALA A 6 -10.15 -27.11 26.85
C ALA A 6 -11.54 -27.61 26.39
N ALA A 7 -12.07 -27.07 25.29
CA ALA A 7 -13.34 -27.51 24.72
C ALA A 7 -13.23 -28.89 24.03
N VAL A 8 -12.13 -29.16 23.34
CA VAL A 8 -11.89 -30.46 22.67
C VAL A 8 -11.60 -31.58 23.68
N ASP A 9 -10.96 -31.25 24.81
CA ASP A 9 -10.69 -32.20 25.89
C ASP A 9 -11.87 -32.39 26.85
N SER A 10 -12.98 -31.65 26.65
CA SER A 10 -14.13 -31.64 27.56
C SER A 10 -14.92 -32.95 27.58
N ARG A 11 -15.41 -33.30 28.78
CA ARG A 11 -16.22 -34.50 29.07
C ARG A 11 -17.51 -34.11 29.80
N GLU A 12 -18.10 -35.02 30.59
CA GLU A 12 -19.27 -34.71 31.41
C GLU A 12 -18.93 -33.77 32.57
N GLN A 13 -19.97 -33.19 33.16
CA GLN A 13 -19.83 -32.33 34.33
C GLN A 13 -19.21 -33.13 35.50
N GLU A 14 -18.21 -32.56 36.16
CA GLU A 14 -17.41 -33.17 37.24
C GLU A 14 -16.36 -34.23 36.82
N GLU A 15 -16.23 -34.53 35.53
CA GLU A 15 -15.15 -35.39 35.04
C GLU A 15 -13.89 -34.58 34.65
N GLN A 16 -12.71 -35.17 34.89
CA GLN A 16 -11.45 -34.56 34.45
C GLN A 16 -11.33 -34.62 32.92
N PRO A 17 -10.91 -33.51 32.25
CA PRO A 17 -10.66 -33.49 30.81
C PRO A 17 -9.66 -34.56 30.38
N GLN A 18 -9.87 -35.13 29.21
CA GLN A 18 -8.98 -36.11 28.61
C GLN A 18 -8.63 -35.65 27.20
N TYR A 19 -7.38 -35.89 26.82
CA TYR A 19 -6.83 -35.43 25.55
C TYR A 19 -7.69 -35.91 24.37
N GLU A 20 -8.22 -34.96 23.60
CA GLU A 20 -8.95 -35.16 22.35
C GLU A 20 -10.17 -36.09 22.42
N VAL A 21 -10.88 -36.13 23.56
CA VAL A 21 -12.10 -36.96 23.68
C VAL A 21 -13.27 -36.40 22.87
N ASN A 22 -13.40 -35.08 22.73
CA ASN A 22 -14.49 -34.41 22.01
C ASN A 22 -14.02 -33.65 20.77
N LEU A 23 -13.43 -34.38 19.82
CA LEU A 23 -12.89 -33.83 18.55
C LEU A 23 -13.91 -33.00 17.74
N TYR A 24 -15.21 -33.32 17.84
CA TYR A 24 -16.26 -32.60 17.12
C TYR A 24 -16.38 -31.13 17.53
N MET A 25 -15.86 -30.75 18.71
CA MET A 25 -15.83 -29.35 19.14
C MET A 25 -14.97 -28.45 18.24
N TYR A 26 -14.01 -28.99 17.49
CA TYR A 26 -13.31 -28.20 16.47
C TYR A 26 -14.28 -27.65 15.40
N ILE A 27 -15.29 -28.43 15.02
CA ILE A 27 -16.28 -28.03 14.02
C ILE A 27 -17.10 -26.83 14.53
N TYR A 28 -17.41 -26.79 15.82
CA TYR A 28 -18.07 -25.63 16.44
C TYR A 28 -17.26 -24.34 16.24
N PHE A 29 -15.95 -24.35 16.54
CA PHE A 29 -15.10 -23.17 16.35
C PHE A 29 -14.94 -22.78 14.88
N VAL A 30 -14.83 -23.76 13.98
CA VAL A 30 -14.75 -23.48 12.53
C VAL A 30 -16.02 -22.77 12.05
N ILE A 31 -17.20 -23.29 12.41
CA ILE A 31 -18.49 -22.66 12.08
C ILE A 31 -18.58 -21.27 12.72
N PHE A 32 -18.20 -21.12 13.99
CA PHE A 32 -18.22 -19.82 14.67
C PHE A 32 -17.28 -18.81 14.02
N ILE A 33 -16.09 -19.20 13.58
CA ILE A 33 -15.16 -18.28 12.90
C ILE A 33 -15.73 -17.86 11.55
N ILE A 34 -16.30 -18.79 10.78
CA ILE A 34 -16.92 -18.47 9.49
C ILE A 34 -18.14 -17.57 9.69
N PHE A 35 -19.09 -17.95 10.54
CA PHE A 35 -20.35 -17.23 10.68
C PHE A 35 -20.27 -16.03 11.62
N GLY A 36 -19.63 -16.20 12.78
CA GLY A 36 -19.54 -15.20 13.83
C GLY A 36 -18.44 -14.17 13.60
N ALA A 37 -17.24 -14.56 13.18
CA ALA A 37 -16.15 -13.61 12.98
C ALA A 37 -16.16 -13.01 11.56
N PHE A 38 -16.15 -13.85 10.53
CA PHE A 38 -15.98 -13.36 9.15
C PHE A 38 -17.18 -12.54 8.66
N PHE A 39 -18.43 -12.99 8.85
CA PHE A 39 -19.59 -12.16 8.46
C PHE A 39 -19.72 -10.90 9.30
N THR A 40 -19.52 -10.98 10.62
CA THR A 40 -19.61 -9.79 11.49
C THR A 40 -18.57 -8.75 11.11
N LEU A 41 -17.32 -9.18 10.86
CA LEU A 41 -16.25 -8.28 10.42
C LEU A 41 -16.55 -7.67 9.05
N ASN A 42 -17.00 -8.48 8.09
CA ASN A 42 -17.37 -7.97 6.76
C ASN A 42 -18.54 -6.97 6.81
N LEU A 43 -19.58 -7.27 7.60
CA LEU A 43 -20.70 -6.36 7.84
C LEU A 43 -20.19 -5.06 8.49
N PHE A 44 -19.34 -5.17 9.50
CA PHE A 44 -18.80 -4.02 10.21
C PHE A 44 -17.97 -3.11 9.29
N ILE A 45 -17.06 -3.68 8.49
CA ILE A 45 -16.30 -2.93 7.47
C ILE A 45 -17.25 -2.30 6.46
N GLY A 46 -18.27 -3.03 6.00
CA GLY A 46 -19.28 -2.52 5.09
C GLY A 46 -20.01 -1.29 5.64
N VAL A 47 -20.47 -1.34 6.88
CA VAL A 47 -21.14 -0.22 7.57
C VAL A 47 -20.19 0.97 7.74
N ILE A 48 -18.94 0.73 8.12
CA ILE A 48 -17.93 1.79 8.25
C ILE A 48 -17.67 2.48 6.90
N ILE A 49 -17.45 1.71 5.84
CA ILE A 49 -17.19 2.23 4.50
C ILE A 49 -18.40 3.02 3.99
N ASP A 50 -19.61 2.48 4.16
CA ASP A 50 -20.83 3.18 3.78
C ASP A 50 -20.98 4.48 4.57
N ASN A 51 -20.71 4.47 5.87
CA ASN A 51 -20.73 5.68 6.70
C ASN A 51 -19.72 6.73 6.21
N PHE A 52 -18.47 6.33 5.92
CA PHE A 52 -17.48 7.25 5.35
C PHE A 52 -17.90 7.80 3.99
N ASN A 53 -18.50 6.98 3.13
CA ASN A 53 -19.01 7.41 1.83
C ASN A 53 -20.18 8.39 1.98
N GLN A 54 -21.10 8.14 2.91
CA GLN A 54 -22.19 9.06 3.23
C GLN A 54 -21.65 10.40 3.77
N GLN A 55 -20.68 10.36 4.69
CA GLN A 55 -20.03 11.57 5.17
C GLN A 55 -19.34 12.31 4.01
N LYS A 56 -18.60 11.61 3.14
CA LYS A 56 -17.94 12.21 1.97
C LYS A 56 -18.94 12.92 1.05
N LYS A 57 -20.11 12.31 0.80
CA LYS A 57 -21.20 12.94 0.03
C LYS A 57 -21.77 14.17 0.73
N LYS A 58 -22.01 14.11 2.05
CA LYS A 58 -22.52 15.25 2.85
C LYS A 58 -21.57 16.45 2.83
N PHE A 59 -20.26 16.21 2.84
CA PHE A 59 -19.24 17.26 2.72
C PHE A 59 -18.92 17.66 1.27
N GLY A 60 -19.82 17.38 0.33
CA GLY A 60 -19.72 17.84 -1.07
C GLY A 60 -18.61 17.17 -1.87
N GLY A 61 -18.27 15.91 -1.55
CA GLY A 61 -17.22 15.16 -2.23
C GLY A 61 -15.79 15.60 -1.86
N LYS A 62 -15.64 16.51 -0.89
CA LYS A 62 -14.33 16.88 -0.35
C LYS A 62 -13.77 15.72 0.47
N ASP A 63 -12.46 15.49 0.37
CA ASP A 63 -11.80 14.51 1.20
C ASP A 63 -11.83 14.96 2.67
N ILE A 64 -12.40 14.13 3.53
CA ILE A 64 -12.72 14.44 4.93
C ILE A 64 -11.45 14.51 5.79
N PHE A 65 -10.35 13.94 5.30
CA PHE A 65 -9.08 13.80 6.02
C PHE A 65 -8.03 14.85 5.65
N MET A 66 -8.37 15.82 4.80
CA MET A 66 -7.44 16.86 4.36
C MET A 66 -7.94 18.25 4.72
N THR A 67 -7.03 19.09 5.23
CA THR A 67 -7.33 20.52 5.42
C THR A 67 -7.38 21.25 4.08
N GLU A 68 -8.00 22.44 4.05
CA GLU A 68 -8.07 23.26 2.83
C GLU A 68 -6.68 23.66 2.30
N GLU A 69 -5.68 23.81 3.17
CA GLU A 69 -4.30 24.10 2.78
C GLU A 69 -3.61 22.88 2.14
N GLN A 70 -3.72 21.71 2.76
CA GLN A 70 -3.19 20.46 2.21
C GLN A 70 -3.80 20.15 0.83
N LYS A 71 -5.09 20.46 0.66
CA LYS A 71 -5.77 20.29 -0.62
C LYS A 71 -5.21 21.20 -1.73
N LYS A 72 -4.83 22.45 -1.40
CA LYS A 72 -4.15 23.34 -2.36
C LYS A 72 -2.81 22.77 -2.79
N ASN A 73 -2.01 22.27 -1.83
CA ASN A 73 -0.71 21.65 -2.11
C ASN A 73 -0.86 20.39 -2.96
N TYR A 74 -1.80 19.51 -2.61
CA TYR A 74 -2.12 18.32 -3.39
C TYR A 74 -2.50 18.66 -4.84
N ASN A 75 -3.39 19.64 -5.04
CA ASN A 75 -3.81 20.07 -6.37
C ASN A 75 -2.66 20.68 -7.18
N ALA A 76 -1.75 21.42 -6.54
CA ALA A 76 -0.55 21.95 -7.18
C ALA A 76 0.38 20.83 -7.65
N MET A 77 0.62 19.81 -6.81
CA MET A 77 1.43 18.64 -7.16
C MET A 77 0.79 17.81 -8.28
N LYS A 78 -0.53 17.57 -8.21
CA LYS A 78 -1.27 16.87 -9.27
C LYS A 78 -1.16 17.59 -10.61
N LYS A 79 -1.26 18.92 -10.61
CA LYS A 79 -1.12 19.75 -11.81
C LYS A 79 0.30 19.70 -12.39
N LEU A 80 1.34 19.57 -11.55
CA LEU A 80 2.72 19.41 -12.00
C LEU A 80 2.92 18.09 -12.74
N GLY A 81 2.35 16.99 -12.23
CA GLY A 81 2.42 15.67 -12.89
C GLY A 81 1.68 15.61 -14.24
N SER A 82 0.60 16.38 -14.40
CA SER A 82 -0.16 16.45 -15.66
C SER A 82 0.44 17.38 -16.72
N LYS A 83 1.48 18.16 -16.41
CA LYS A 83 2.11 19.04 -17.40
C LYS A 83 2.88 18.21 -18.41
N LYS A 84 2.55 18.36 -19.70
CA LYS A 84 3.38 17.84 -20.78
C LYS A 84 4.79 18.39 -20.65
N PRO A 85 5.83 17.58 -20.90
CA PRO A 85 7.20 18.08 -20.91
C PRO A 85 7.30 19.25 -21.90
N VAL A 86 8.02 20.28 -21.49
CA VAL A 86 8.26 21.47 -22.30
C VAL A 86 9.00 21.04 -23.57
N LYS A 87 8.80 21.76 -24.68
CA LYS A 87 9.47 21.50 -25.96
C LYS A 87 10.99 21.30 -25.74
N PRO A 88 11.61 20.36 -26.48
CA PRO A 88 13.03 20.07 -26.34
C PRO A 88 13.86 21.36 -26.48
N ILE A 89 14.93 21.46 -25.67
CA ILE A 89 15.82 22.61 -25.63
C ILE A 89 16.42 22.83 -27.04
N PRO A 90 16.40 24.06 -27.57
CA PRO A 90 16.95 24.31 -28.90
C PRO A 90 18.46 24.08 -28.92
N ARG A 91 18.96 23.50 -30.01
CA ARG A 91 20.39 23.28 -30.23
C ARG A 91 21.14 24.62 -30.29
N PRO A 92 22.26 24.80 -29.57
CA PRO A 92 23.04 26.03 -29.60
C PRO A 92 23.68 26.26 -30.98
N GLN A 93 23.87 27.53 -31.35
CA GLN A 93 24.37 27.93 -32.68
C GLN A 93 25.88 27.70 -32.87
N ASN A 94 26.65 27.70 -31.78
CA ASN A 94 28.10 27.50 -31.85
C ASN A 94 28.44 26.03 -32.10
N LYS A 95 29.37 25.75 -33.02
CA LYS A 95 29.74 24.39 -33.45
C LYS A 95 30.19 23.50 -32.27
N TYR A 96 31.05 24.02 -31.39
CA TYR A 96 31.56 23.26 -30.24
C TYR A 96 30.46 22.95 -29.22
N GLN A 97 29.60 23.93 -28.94
CA GLN A 97 28.46 23.75 -28.03
C GLN A 97 27.43 22.78 -28.63
N GLY A 98 27.21 22.82 -29.95
CA GLY A 98 26.34 21.89 -30.65
C GLY A 98 26.83 20.45 -30.57
N MET A 99 28.13 20.19 -30.74
CA MET A 99 28.69 18.84 -30.58
C MET A 99 28.50 18.28 -29.18
N ILE A 100 28.75 19.09 -28.14
CA ILE A 100 28.54 18.65 -26.75
C ILE A 100 27.05 18.41 -26.48
N PHE A 101 26.18 19.29 -26.98
CA PHE A 101 24.73 19.12 -26.86
C PHE A 101 24.26 17.82 -27.51
N ASP A 102 24.73 17.54 -28.73
CA ASP A 102 24.36 16.33 -29.47
C ASP A 102 24.87 15.05 -28.76
N PHE A 103 26.01 15.12 -28.07
CA PHE A 103 26.54 14.00 -27.27
C PHE A 103 25.76 13.76 -25.98
N VAL A 104 25.49 14.81 -25.19
CA VAL A 104 24.79 14.71 -23.88
C VAL A 104 23.30 14.38 -24.06
N THR A 105 22.69 14.75 -25.18
CA THR A 105 21.27 14.49 -25.45
C THR A 105 21.01 13.08 -26.01
N GLN A 106 22.04 12.27 -26.28
CA GLN A 106 21.86 10.89 -26.72
C GLN A 106 21.42 9.98 -25.57
N GLN A 107 20.47 9.07 -25.84
CA GLN A 107 20.00 8.07 -24.87
C GLN A 107 21.14 7.19 -24.31
N ALA A 108 22.20 6.95 -25.10
CA ALA A 108 23.36 6.20 -24.64
C ALA A 108 24.07 6.88 -23.46
N PHE A 109 24.13 8.22 -23.45
CA PHE A 109 24.71 8.99 -22.36
C PHE A 109 23.89 8.81 -21.07
N ASP A 110 22.56 8.89 -21.16
CA ASP A 110 21.66 8.66 -20.01
C ASP A 110 21.84 7.26 -19.41
N ILE A 111 21.99 6.23 -20.26
CA ILE A 111 22.24 4.85 -19.83
C ILE A 111 23.58 4.74 -19.07
N ILE A 112 24.64 5.38 -19.57
CA ILE A 112 25.95 5.39 -18.91
C ILE A 112 25.85 6.02 -17.51
N ILE A 113 25.16 7.16 -17.38
CA ILE A 113 24.96 7.83 -16.09
C ILE A 113 24.16 6.94 -15.13
N MET A 114 23.09 6.28 -15.60
CA MET A 114 22.30 5.36 -14.79
C MET A 114 23.16 4.20 -14.25
N ILE A 115 24.03 3.60 -15.09
CA ILE A 115 24.96 2.55 -14.66
C ILE A 115 25.92 3.07 -13.58
N LEU A 116 26.47 4.28 -13.74
CA LEU A 116 27.38 4.88 -12.76
C LEU A 116 26.70 5.12 -11.40
N ILE A 117 25.43 5.55 -11.38
CA ILE A 117 24.64 5.70 -10.14
C ILE A 117 24.46 4.33 -9.46
N CYS A 118 24.12 3.29 -10.22
CA CYS A 118 23.99 1.93 -9.69
C CYS A 118 25.32 1.40 -9.13
N LEU A 119 26.44 1.61 -9.84
CA LEU A 119 27.76 1.20 -9.36
C LEU A 119 28.16 1.94 -8.08
N ASN A 120 27.84 3.23 -7.96
CA ASN A 120 28.08 4.00 -6.74
C ASN A 120 27.23 3.46 -5.57
N MET A 121 25.95 3.14 -5.80
CA MET A 121 25.09 2.49 -4.79
C MET A 121 25.69 1.16 -4.30
N VAL A 122 26.19 0.31 -5.21
CA VAL A 122 26.85 -0.95 -4.85
C VAL A 122 28.12 -0.72 -4.05
N THR A 123 28.92 0.28 -4.43
CA THR A 123 30.15 0.64 -3.70
C THR A 123 29.82 1.04 -2.26
N MET A 124 28.80 1.88 -2.04
CA MET A 124 28.33 2.22 -0.69
C MET A 124 27.84 1.00 0.09
N MET A 125 27.20 0.00 -0.54
CA MET A 125 26.76 -1.21 0.14
C MET A 125 27.92 -2.13 0.57
N VAL A 126 29.06 -2.08 -0.12
CA VAL A 126 30.25 -2.87 0.21
C VAL A 126 31.08 -2.21 1.31
N ASP A 127 30.99 -0.88 1.42
CA ASP A 127 31.65 -0.08 2.47
C ASP A 127 30.81 0.04 3.76
N VAL A 128 29.66 -0.65 3.86
CA VAL A 128 28.81 -0.81 5.07
C VAL A 128 29.11 -2.13 5.76
#